data_AF-A0A5C6G8B8-F1
#
_entry.id   AF-A0A5C6G8B8-F1
#
_cell.length_a   1.000
_cell.length_b   1.000
_cell.length_c   1.000
_cell.angle_alpha   90.00
_cell.angle_beta   90.00
_cell.angle_gamma   90.00
#
_symmetry.space_group_name_H-M   'P 1'
#
loop_
_entity.id
_entity.type
_entity.pdbx_description
1 polymer ?
#
loop_
_entity_poly.entity_id
_entity_poly.type
_entity_poly.pdbx_seq_one_letter_code
_entity_poly.pdbx_strand_id
1 'polypeptide(L)'
;MAAKGRVDVQDVLSHVADLPLPHPASALLSSFILEALNPQAAAEYVQQQITDGQATSLVSDWVHVVNCITHDGTPPPQPSAETVRAITRRDGCKCCVSGRGGSFWDPLVVVPVLPVPYGWLNAEPRVVQMLSAFFGRPYLEWWRISIERAEIISSYQNHWLVRKSVFEALKRGVVRLLRRPSSMIEFEVDHVLIGNEKPIAISGRYALLGDYSRSGIEKVDARFVGTHARLCRSIQLVSIAKDMAPSLLGGGSPTSTPKAYHPVTRRHSRLTQTHLLSPFLHIWLLFPTAARTAVYDILRRIGCRLYGVDDGNVQRLPFGLYLKYQGEPDAQRNEFNALKMIQKCTTIPAPRALDLVHKQRRGKDDDFDPSPTSVSYLLITRVPGSTLAQSHDALSDHDFQDISLQMRDYISQIRDIPKLVNPHMAICNTLGEACRDHRIKYADPVGPFPDESSFSQELRFSDEPSRRGHKIVFTHADLNPRNILVDKVQYRDGSHGWQVSGIVDWETAGYYPEYWDFTKALYEGFRWPKRYNDFVKSVFADFGEYSRELEVERRSWEAGDG
;
A
#
# COMPACT_ATOMS: atom_id res chain seq x y z
N MET A 1 13.37 20.76 40.04
CA MET A 1 13.42 19.61 39.10
C MET A 1 12.69 20.03 37.85
N ALA A 2 13.41 20.34 36.78
CA ALA A 2 12.79 20.63 35.49
C ALA A 2 12.07 19.36 35.00
N ALA A 3 10.80 19.49 34.64
CA ALA A 3 10.08 18.42 33.97
C ALA A 3 10.85 18.10 32.67
N LYS A 4 11.47 16.92 32.58
CA LYS A 4 11.97 16.41 31.29
C LYS A 4 10.78 16.47 30.33
N GLY A 5 10.89 17.29 29.29
CA GLY A 5 9.88 17.37 28.24
C GLY A 5 9.58 15.97 27.73
N ARG A 6 8.29 15.63 27.66
CA ARG A 6 7.83 14.34 27.14
C ARG A 6 8.27 14.26 25.68
N VAL A 7 8.97 13.19 25.31
CA VAL A 7 9.45 12.99 23.94
C VAL A 7 8.24 12.83 23.01
N ASP A 8 8.14 13.57 21.91
CA ASP A 8 7.08 13.32 20.93
C ASP A 8 7.45 12.09 20.08
N VAL A 9 6.53 11.14 19.95
CA VAL A 9 6.70 9.95 19.10
C VAL A 9 6.97 10.37 17.65
N GLN A 10 6.29 11.43 17.17
CA GLN A 10 6.46 11.88 15.79
C GLN A 10 7.84 12.50 15.54
N ASP A 11 8.39 13.20 16.53
CA ASP A 11 9.76 13.74 16.46
C ASP A 11 10.79 12.61 16.39
N VAL A 12 10.64 11.57 17.21
CA VAL A 12 11.55 10.40 17.17
C VAL A 12 11.44 9.65 15.85
N LEU A 13 10.22 9.47 15.31
CA LEU A 13 10.05 8.86 13.99
C LEU A 13 10.73 9.68 12.88
N SER A 14 10.68 11.01 12.99
CA SER A 14 11.38 11.91 12.07
C SER A 14 12.91 11.77 12.20
N HIS A 15 13.43 11.77 13.42
CA HIS A 15 14.85 11.51 13.68
C HIS A 15 15.32 10.15 13.16
N VAL A 16 14.52 9.09 13.35
CA VAL A 16 14.78 7.73 12.81
C VAL A 16 14.86 7.74 11.29
N ALA A 17 13.99 8.52 10.63
CA ALA A 17 13.97 8.64 9.17
C ALA A 17 15.19 9.39 8.61
N ASP A 18 15.86 10.21 9.43
CA ASP A 18 17.07 10.96 9.07
C ASP A 18 18.38 10.22 9.39
N LEU A 19 18.30 9.04 10.03
CA LEU A 19 19.48 8.23 10.29
C LEU A 19 20.09 7.72 8.96
N PRO A 20 21.43 7.72 8.84
CA PRO A 20 22.13 7.21 7.66
C PRO A 20 22.19 5.68 7.66
N LEU A 21 21.03 5.03 7.77
CA LEU A 21 20.89 3.57 7.78
C LEU A 21 20.30 3.10 6.43
N PRO A 22 20.79 1.99 5.86
CA PRO A 22 20.23 1.46 4.62
C PRO A 22 18.81 0.94 4.87
N HIS A 23 17.92 1.14 3.89
CA HIS A 23 16.58 0.57 3.96
C HIS A 23 16.64 -0.97 4.01
N PRO A 24 15.86 -1.68 4.85
CA PRO A 24 14.72 -1.22 5.67
C PRO A 24 15.02 -0.90 7.14
N ALA A 25 16.27 -0.58 7.52
CA ALA A 25 16.65 -0.39 8.92
C ALA A 25 15.82 0.68 9.66
N SER A 26 15.64 1.87 9.08
CA SER A 26 14.79 2.91 9.68
C SER A 26 13.32 2.48 9.76
N ALA A 27 12.82 1.75 8.76
CA ALA A 27 11.45 1.20 8.79
C ALA A 27 11.27 0.15 9.90
N LEU A 28 12.30 -0.64 10.20
CA LEU A 28 12.31 -1.59 11.32
C LEU A 28 12.21 -0.85 12.67
N LEU A 29 12.97 0.22 12.86
CA LEU A 29 12.90 1.05 14.07
C LEU A 29 11.55 1.78 14.19
N SER A 30 11.01 2.30 13.10
CA SER A 30 9.66 2.87 13.10
C SER A 30 8.61 1.82 13.44
N SER A 31 8.72 0.59 12.91
CA SER A 31 7.84 -0.53 13.26
C SER A 31 7.95 -0.91 14.73
N PHE A 32 9.16 -0.89 15.31
CA PHE A 32 9.36 -1.14 16.74
C PHE A 32 8.60 -0.12 17.60
N ILE A 33 8.68 1.17 17.25
CA ILE A 33 8.00 2.24 18.00
C ILE A 33 6.48 2.13 17.85
N LEU A 34 5.98 2.05 16.62
CA LEU A 34 4.54 2.13 16.33
C LEU A 34 3.77 0.89 16.80
N GLU A 35 4.39 -0.29 16.77
CA GLU A 35 3.74 -1.56 17.12
C GLU A 35 3.99 -1.97 18.59
N ALA A 36 4.73 -1.17 19.37
CA ALA A 36 4.94 -1.42 20.79
C ALA A 36 3.62 -1.35 21.58
N LEU A 37 3.57 -2.03 22.73
CA LEU A 37 2.42 -1.92 23.65
C LEU A 37 2.25 -0.48 24.18
N ASN A 38 3.36 0.25 24.30
CA ASN A 38 3.39 1.66 24.63
C ASN A 38 4.36 2.40 23.67
N PRO A 39 3.85 2.97 22.56
CA PRO A 39 4.68 3.67 21.57
C PRO A 39 5.54 4.80 22.16
N GLN A 40 5.04 5.48 23.19
CA GLN A 40 5.78 6.53 23.90
C GLN A 40 7.05 5.99 24.57
N ALA A 41 6.92 4.89 25.32
CA ALA A 41 8.06 4.29 26.01
C ALA A 41 9.07 3.69 25.03
N ALA A 42 8.58 3.12 23.92
CA ALA A 42 9.43 2.62 22.84
C ALA A 42 10.18 3.77 22.14
N ALA A 43 9.51 4.90 21.86
CA ALA A 43 10.14 6.09 21.29
C ALA A 43 11.22 6.67 22.20
N GLU A 44 10.96 6.78 23.51
CA GLU A 44 11.95 7.22 24.50
C GLU A 44 13.19 6.31 24.53
N TYR A 45 12.98 4.99 24.48
CA TYR A 45 14.07 4.01 24.40
C TYR A 45 14.87 4.17 23.11
N VAL A 46 14.21 4.24 21.95
CA VAL A 46 14.89 4.40 20.65
C VAL A 46 15.66 5.72 20.60
N GLN A 47 15.07 6.83 21.05
CA GLN A 47 15.74 8.13 21.09
C GLN A 47 17.00 8.10 21.96
N GLN A 48 16.95 7.44 23.12
CA GLN A 48 18.12 7.27 23.98
C GLN A 48 19.21 6.48 23.25
N GLN A 49 18.88 5.33 22.65
CA GLN A 49 19.85 4.49 21.94
C GLN A 49 20.46 5.20 20.72
N ILE A 50 19.69 6.00 20.00
CA ILE A 50 20.19 6.85 18.91
C ILE A 50 21.18 7.88 19.44
N THR A 51 20.84 8.56 20.55
CA THR A 51 21.70 9.57 21.18
C THR A 51 23.03 8.96 21.64
N ASP A 52 23.00 7.70 22.07
CA ASP A 52 24.18 6.94 22.50
C ASP A 52 24.99 6.33 21.32
N GLY A 53 24.61 6.64 20.07
CA GLY A 53 25.29 6.14 18.87
C GLY A 53 25.05 4.65 18.59
N GLN A 54 24.02 4.04 19.19
CA GLN A 54 23.74 2.60 19.12
C GLN A 54 22.71 2.22 18.05
N ALA A 55 22.40 3.09 17.09
CA ALA A 55 21.35 2.87 16.11
C ALA A 55 21.53 1.55 15.30
N THR A 56 22.75 1.23 14.87
CA THR A 56 23.03 -0.02 14.14
C THR A 56 22.87 -1.26 15.03
N SER A 57 23.40 -1.22 16.25
CA SER A 57 23.24 -2.29 17.25
C SER A 57 21.77 -2.53 17.57
N LEU A 58 21.00 -1.46 17.73
CA LEU A 58 19.57 -1.49 17.97
C LEU A 58 18.79 -2.19 16.84
N VAL A 59 19.14 -1.94 15.58
CA VAL A 59 18.53 -2.66 14.44
C VAL A 59 18.88 -4.14 14.49
N SER A 60 20.14 -4.48 14.74
CA SER A 60 20.61 -5.87 14.84
C SER A 60 19.91 -6.64 15.97
N ASP A 61 19.76 -6.02 17.13
CA ASP A 61 19.06 -6.60 18.28
C ASP A 61 17.58 -6.83 17.96
N TRP A 62 16.93 -5.89 17.26
CA TRP A 62 15.53 -6.05 16.87
C TRP A 62 15.33 -7.16 15.83
N VAL A 63 16.24 -7.24 14.85
CA VAL A 63 16.29 -8.36 13.90
C VAL A 63 16.42 -9.69 14.64
N HIS A 64 17.30 -9.78 15.64
CA HIS A 64 17.48 -10.97 16.45
C HIS A 64 16.18 -11.36 17.18
N VAL A 65 15.49 -10.41 17.80
CA VAL A 65 14.20 -10.63 18.47
C VAL A 65 13.16 -11.21 17.50
N VAL A 66 13.07 -10.68 16.28
CA VAL A 66 12.14 -11.16 15.24
C VAL A 66 12.53 -12.54 14.73
N ASN A 67 13.83 -12.82 14.56
CA ASN A 67 14.31 -14.13 14.12
C ASN A 67 14.01 -15.23 15.15
N CYS A 68 14.05 -14.93 16.45
CA CYS A 68 13.69 -15.87 17.51
C CYS A 68 12.24 -16.40 17.45
N ILE A 69 11.32 -15.71 16.75
CA ILE A 69 9.94 -16.18 16.57
C ILE A 69 9.63 -16.63 15.14
N THR A 70 10.60 -16.60 14.23
CA THR A 70 10.41 -16.94 12.81
C THR A 70 11.35 -18.05 12.35
N HIS A 71 12.67 -17.87 12.52
CA HIS A 71 13.71 -18.77 12.02
C HIS A 71 14.33 -19.60 13.14
N ASP A 72 14.63 -18.96 14.27
CA ASP A 72 15.39 -19.57 15.38
C ASP A 72 14.48 -20.07 16.51
N GLY A 73 13.16 -19.96 16.31
CA GLY A 73 12.16 -20.39 17.29
C GLY A 73 12.00 -21.91 17.32
N THR A 74 11.92 -22.48 18.53
CA THR A 74 11.72 -23.91 18.71
C THR A 74 10.22 -24.23 18.68
N PRO A 75 9.75 -25.22 17.88
CA PRO A 75 8.37 -25.66 17.95
C PRO A 75 8.00 -26.15 19.35
N PRO A 76 6.84 -25.75 19.92
CA PRO A 76 6.38 -26.28 21.19
C PRO A 76 6.09 -27.79 21.09
N PRO A 77 5.95 -28.51 22.22
CA PRO A 77 5.60 -29.92 22.23
C PRO A 77 4.37 -30.22 21.36
N GLN A 78 4.48 -31.25 20.52
CA GLN A 78 3.39 -31.64 19.62
C GLN A 78 2.19 -32.16 20.43
N PRO A 79 0.97 -31.68 20.15
CA PRO A 79 -0.21 -32.15 20.84
C PRO A 79 -0.48 -33.63 20.53
N SER A 80 -0.98 -34.37 21.52
CA SER A 80 -1.43 -35.75 21.32
C SER A 80 -2.60 -35.81 20.33
N ALA A 81 -2.86 -36.98 19.74
CA ALA A 81 -3.99 -37.16 18.83
C ALA A 81 -5.35 -36.81 19.48
N GLU A 82 -5.48 -37.01 20.80
CA GLU A 82 -6.67 -36.62 21.57
C GLU A 82 -6.79 -35.10 21.67
N THR A 83 -5.70 -34.42 22.00
CA THR A 83 -5.62 -32.96 22.07
C THR A 83 -5.90 -32.31 20.71
N VAL A 84 -5.36 -32.87 19.62
CA VAL A 84 -5.65 -32.43 18.24
C VAL A 84 -7.15 -32.52 17.94
N ARG A 85 -7.81 -33.63 18.29
CA ARG A 85 -9.27 -33.78 18.12
C ARG A 85 -10.05 -32.78 18.97
N ALA A 86 -9.61 -32.53 20.20
CA ALA A 86 -10.22 -31.56 21.11
C ALA A 86 -10.11 -30.12 20.58
N ILE A 87 -8.92 -29.69 20.13
CA ILE A 87 -8.70 -28.38 19.48
C ILE A 87 -9.56 -28.25 18.22
N THR A 88 -9.62 -29.32 17.41
CA THR A 88 -10.43 -29.31 16.18
C THR A 88 -11.91 -29.04 16.47
N ARG A 89 -12.45 -29.65 17.53
CA ARG A 89 -13.84 -29.40 17.99
C ARG A 89 -14.00 -28.01 18.60
N ARG A 90 -13.05 -27.58 19.44
CA ARG A 90 -13.02 -26.24 20.03
C ARG A 90 -13.11 -25.16 18.96
N ASP A 91 -12.40 -25.33 17.85
CA ASP A 91 -12.33 -24.34 16.77
C ASP A 91 -13.43 -24.54 15.69
N GLY A 92 -14.40 -25.42 15.95
CA GLY A 92 -15.59 -25.59 15.12
C GLY A 92 -15.33 -26.25 13.76
N CYS A 93 -14.30 -27.08 13.64
CA CYS A 93 -13.94 -27.81 12.42
C CYS A 93 -13.72 -26.92 11.18
N LYS A 94 -13.34 -25.66 11.40
CA LYS A 94 -13.04 -24.67 10.35
C LYS A 94 -11.80 -23.87 10.74
N CYS A 95 -11.18 -23.22 9.78
CA CYS A 95 -10.06 -22.32 10.06
C CYS A 95 -10.54 -21.17 10.94
N CYS A 96 -9.96 -21.01 12.12
CA CYS A 96 -10.37 -19.99 13.10
C CYS A 96 -10.12 -18.55 12.61
N VAL A 97 -9.19 -18.37 11.68
CA VAL A 97 -8.83 -17.08 11.08
C VAL A 97 -9.70 -16.74 9.86
N SER A 98 -9.74 -17.64 8.87
CA SER A 98 -10.48 -17.37 7.62
C SER A 98 -11.96 -17.73 7.68
N GLY A 99 -12.40 -18.49 8.69
CA GLY A 99 -13.77 -19.02 8.79
C GLY A 99 -14.11 -20.11 7.75
N ARG A 100 -13.15 -20.53 6.93
CA ARG A 100 -13.36 -21.52 5.86
C ARG A 100 -13.02 -22.94 6.31
N GLY A 101 -13.81 -23.94 5.88
CA GLY A 101 -13.52 -25.37 6.09
C GLY A 101 -12.28 -25.84 5.33
N GLY A 102 -11.76 -27.03 5.59
CA GLY A 102 -10.60 -27.59 4.86
C GLY A 102 -10.93 -27.99 3.42
N SER A 103 -9.90 -28.11 2.58
CA SER A 103 -10.01 -28.69 1.24
C SER A 103 -8.81 -29.60 0.95
N PHE A 104 -8.88 -30.38 -0.13
CA PHE A 104 -7.78 -31.27 -0.53
C PHE A 104 -6.44 -30.51 -0.74
N TRP A 105 -6.49 -29.33 -1.36
CA TRP A 105 -5.29 -28.51 -1.65
C TRP A 105 -4.89 -27.58 -0.50
N ASP A 106 -5.79 -27.37 0.47
CA ASP A 106 -5.59 -26.46 1.59
C ASP A 106 -6.26 -27.07 2.84
N PRO A 107 -5.61 -28.06 3.46
CA PRO A 107 -6.18 -28.81 4.58
C PRO A 107 -6.19 -27.97 5.86
N LEU A 108 -7.05 -28.38 6.81
CA LEU A 108 -6.99 -27.86 8.17
C LEU A 108 -5.88 -28.58 8.94
N VAL A 109 -5.09 -27.80 9.67
CA VAL A 109 -3.96 -28.26 10.46
C VAL A 109 -4.05 -27.64 11.86
N VAL A 110 -3.73 -28.45 12.88
CA VAL A 110 -3.52 -27.94 14.24
C VAL A 110 -2.04 -27.57 14.36
N VAL A 111 -1.76 -26.30 14.55
CA VAL A 111 -0.41 -25.72 14.55
C VAL A 111 -0.28 -24.70 15.68
N PRO A 112 0.96 -24.41 16.13
CA PRO A 112 1.15 -23.37 17.13
C PRO A 112 0.86 -21.96 16.56
N VAL A 113 0.49 -21.03 17.43
CA VAL A 113 0.35 -19.59 17.11
C VAL A 113 1.74 -18.98 16.94
N LEU A 114 2.64 -19.25 17.88
CA LEU A 114 4.04 -18.85 17.84
C LEU A 114 4.96 -20.01 18.28
N PRO A 115 6.17 -20.12 17.71
CA PRO A 115 7.21 -20.96 18.29
C PRO A 115 7.70 -20.38 19.63
N VAL A 116 8.49 -21.15 20.36
CA VAL A 116 9.09 -20.76 21.64
C VAL A 116 10.40 -20.00 21.40
N PRO A 117 10.48 -18.70 21.75
CA PRO A 117 11.67 -17.89 21.46
C PRO A 117 12.70 -17.96 22.60
N TYR A 118 13.37 -19.12 22.77
CA TYR A 118 14.39 -19.28 23.82
C TYR A 118 15.52 -18.23 23.77
N GLY A 119 15.83 -17.72 22.56
CA GLY A 119 16.79 -16.64 22.39
C GLY A 119 16.46 -15.38 23.18
N TRP A 120 15.19 -15.10 23.49
CA TRP A 120 14.80 -13.93 24.29
C TRP A 120 15.27 -14.01 25.76
N LEU A 121 15.44 -15.23 26.31
CA LEU A 121 15.94 -15.41 27.69
C LEU A 121 17.46 -15.39 27.78
N ASN A 122 18.13 -15.90 26.75
CA ASN A 122 19.58 -16.04 26.71
C ASN A 122 20.28 -14.84 26.07
N ALA A 123 19.52 -13.79 25.73
CA ALA A 123 20.04 -12.62 25.05
C ALA A 123 20.84 -11.70 25.99
N GLU A 124 21.67 -10.86 25.37
CA GLU A 124 22.39 -9.81 26.08
C GLU A 124 21.43 -8.88 26.86
N PRO A 125 21.87 -8.26 27.97
CA PRO A 125 21.03 -7.35 28.76
C PRO A 125 20.34 -6.25 27.95
N ARG A 126 20.94 -5.79 26.84
CA ARG A 126 20.37 -4.79 25.93
C ARG A 126 19.10 -5.28 25.22
N VAL A 127 19.03 -6.56 24.83
CA VAL A 127 17.84 -7.16 24.19
C VAL A 127 16.70 -7.28 25.20
N VAL A 128 17.00 -7.62 26.45
CA VAL A 128 15.99 -7.66 27.52
C VAL A 128 15.41 -6.26 27.78
N GLN A 129 16.25 -5.21 27.75
CA GLN A 129 15.78 -3.83 27.86
C GLN A 129 14.90 -3.42 26.68
N MET A 130 15.30 -3.80 25.46
CA MET A 130 14.51 -3.58 24.24
C MET A 130 13.13 -4.26 24.34
N LEU A 131 13.08 -5.53 24.72
CA LEU A 131 11.84 -6.27 24.92
C LEU A 131 10.97 -5.63 26.02
N SER A 132 11.59 -5.11 27.08
CA SER A 132 10.88 -4.39 28.13
C SER A 132 10.29 -3.06 27.63
N ALA A 133 10.97 -2.36 26.73
CA ALA A 133 10.44 -1.14 26.11
C ALA A 133 9.29 -1.44 25.14
N PHE A 134 9.38 -2.56 24.41
CA PHE A 134 8.36 -2.97 23.43
C PHE A 134 7.09 -3.54 24.07
N PHE A 135 7.23 -4.50 25.00
CA PHE A 135 6.12 -5.23 25.61
C PHE A 135 5.67 -4.64 26.95
N GLY A 136 6.52 -3.87 27.63
CA GLY A 136 6.34 -3.52 29.03
C GLY A 136 6.63 -4.69 29.98
N ARG A 137 6.98 -4.37 31.23
CA ARG A 137 7.41 -5.37 32.24
C ARG A 137 6.42 -6.51 32.48
N PRO A 138 5.10 -6.28 32.66
CA PRO A 138 4.18 -7.38 32.99
C PRO A 138 4.06 -8.40 31.85
N TYR A 139 4.11 -7.93 30.61
CA TYR A 139 3.98 -8.77 29.44
C TYR A 139 5.28 -9.54 29.17
N LEU A 140 6.43 -8.89 29.32
CA LEU A 140 7.73 -9.55 29.25
C LEU A 140 7.88 -10.64 30.32
N GLU A 141 7.45 -10.37 31.55
CA GLU A 141 7.49 -11.37 32.64
C GLU A 141 6.60 -12.57 32.34
N TRP A 142 5.43 -12.34 31.72
CA TRP A 142 4.63 -13.46 31.23
C TRP A 142 5.37 -14.28 30.18
N TRP A 143 6.02 -13.64 29.20
CA TRP A 143 6.83 -14.35 28.21
C TRP A 143 7.96 -15.16 28.87
N ARG A 144 8.62 -14.60 29.89
CA ARG A 144 9.67 -15.28 30.64
C ARG A 144 9.16 -16.59 31.25
N ILE A 145 8.06 -16.52 32.00
CA ILE A 145 7.41 -17.70 32.61
C ILE A 145 6.97 -18.68 31.51
N SER A 146 6.42 -18.17 30.41
CA SER A 146 5.95 -18.99 29.29
C SER A 146 7.09 -19.78 28.62
N ILE A 147 8.26 -19.16 28.44
CA ILE A 147 9.42 -19.82 27.84
C ILE A 147 10.03 -20.83 28.82
N GLU A 148 10.21 -20.44 30.10
CA GLU A 148 10.75 -21.33 31.15
C GLU A 148 9.89 -22.60 31.34
N ARG A 149 8.59 -22.50 31.07
CA ARG A 149 7.62 -23.60 31.23
C ARG A 149 7.12 -24.18 29.92
N ALA A 150 7.78 -23.91 28.80
CA ALA A 150 7.29 -24.28 27.46
C ALA A 150 6.97 -25.77 27.30
N GLU A 151 7.66 -26.65 28.04
CA GLU A 151 7.43 -28.11 28.00
C GLU A 151 6.14 -28.56 28.69
N ILE A 152 5.63 -27.77 29.64
CA ILE A 152 4.45 -28.11 30.47
C ILE A 152 3.25 -27.20 30.20
N ILE A 153 3.41 -26.18 29.35
CA ILE A 153 2.29 -25.33 28.93
C ILE A 153 1.28 -26.16 28.15
N SER A 154 0.02 -25.97 28.51
CA SER A 154 -1.11 -26.59 27.85
C SER A 154 -1.08 -26.29 26.34
N SER A 155 -1.08 -27.35 25.52
CA SER A 155 -1.10 -27.20 24.07
C SER A 155 -2.32 -26.41 23.59
N TYR A 156 -3.41 -26.37 24.35
CA TYR A 156 -4.62 -25.60 24.03
C TYR A 156 -4.36 -24.08 23.97
N GLN A 157 -3.43 -23.57 24.78
CA GLN A 157 -3.13 -22.13 24.86
C GLN A 157 -2.36 -21.61 23.66
N ASN A 158 -1.50 -22.43 23.05
CA ASN A 158 -0.66 -22.02 21.92
C ASN A 158 -1.03 -22.71 20.60
N HIS A 159 -1.98 -23.64 20.54
CA HIS A 159 -2.38 -24.29 19.28
C HIS A 159 -3.79 -23.94 18.85
N TRP A 160 -3.97 -23.85 17.53
CA TRP A 160 -5.24 -23.56 16.87
C TRP A 160 -5.42 -24.33 15.56
N LEU A 161 -6.66 -24.41 15.09
CA LEU A 161 -7.02 -25.02 13.82
C LEU A 161 -7.07 -23.95 12.71
N VAL A 162 -6.14 -24.03 11.77
CA VAL A 162 -6.09 -23.12 10.61
C VAL A 162 -5.93 -23.90 9.31
N ARG A 163 -6.22 -23.25 8.18
CA ARG A 163 -5.83 -23.74 6.86
C ARG A 163 -4.31 -23.64 6.70
N LYS A 164 -3.70 -24.60 6.00
CA LYS A 164 -2.25 -24.59 5.73
C LYS A 164 -1.80 -23.28 5.05
N SER A 165 -2.57 -22.79 4.09
CA SER A 165 -2.29 -21.50 3.41
C SER A 165 -2.31 -20.30 4.37
N VAL A 166 -3.25 -20.31 5.33
CA VAL A 166 -3.38 -19.26 6.35
C VAL A 166 -2.24 -19.33 7.36
N PHE A 167 -1.80 -20.53 7.73
CA PHE A 167 -0.61 -20.70 8.57
C PHE A 167 0.65 -20.12 7.92
N GLU A 168 0.88 -20.38 6.62
CA GLU A 168 2.02 -19.79 5.92
C GLU A 168 1.90 -18.25 5.83
N ALA A 169 0.70 -17.71 5.62
CA ALA A 169 0.49 -16.26 5.63
C ALA A 169 0.77 -15.63 7.01
N LEU A 170 0.37 -16.30 8.10
CA LEU A 170 0.69 -15.90 9.47
C LEU A 170 2.20 -15.95 9.73
N LYS A 171 2.89 -17.02 9.30
CA LYS A 171 4.36 -17.13 9.45
C LYS A 171 5.12 -16.02 8.71
N ARG A 172 4.60 -15.58 7.56
CA ARG A 172 5.16 -14.45 6.81
C ARG A 172 4.74 -13.08 7.36
N GLY A 173 3.88 -13.02 8.38
CA GLY A 173 3.39 -11.76 8.95
C GLY A 173 2.41 -11.01 8.04
N VAL A 174 1.80 -11.67 7.05
CA VAL A 174 0.86 -11.06 6.08
C VAL A 174 -0.52 -10.81 6.71
N VAL A 175 -0.84 -11.53 7.78
CA VAL A 175 -2.13 -11.47 8.46
C VAL A 175 -1.87 -11.22 9.93
N ARG A 176 -2.51 -10.21 10.52
CA ARG A 176 -2.51 -9.97 11.96
C ARG A 176 -3.93 -10.00 12.51
N LEU A 177 -4.05 -10.38 13.77
CA LEU A 177 -5.32 -10.49 14.46
C LEU A 177 -5.40 -9.45 15.58
N LEU A 178 -6.30 -8.49 15.42
CA LEU A 178 -6.50 -7.41 16.38
C LEU A 178 -7.70 -7.70 17.26
N ARG A 179 -7.48 -7.89 18.56
CA ARG A 179 -8.57 -8.21 19.49
C ARG A 179 -9.52 -7.02 19.60
N ARG A 180 -10.82 -7.26 19.45
CA ARG A 180 -11.81 -6.20 19.70
C ARG A 180 -11.83 -5.82 21.18
N PRO A 181 -11.88 -4.53 21.54
CA PRO A 181 -11.99 -4.11 22.93
C PRO A 181 -13.22 -4.70 23.64
N SER A 182 -14.32 -4.85 22.92
CA SER A 182 -15.59 -5.38 23.43
C SER A 182 -15.67 -6.91 23.50
N SER A 183 -14.64 -7.65 23.06
CA SER A 183 -14.70 -9.10 23.00
C SER A 183 -13.41 -9.77 23.44
N MET A 184 -13.54 -10.93 24.06
CA MET A 184 -12.42 -11.78 24.45
C MET A 184 -12.08 -12.83 23.37
N ILE A 185 -12.94 -13.00 22.36
CA ILE A 185 -12.82 -14.07 21.36
C ILE A 185 -12.92 -13.58 19.92
N GLU A 186 -13.36 -12.34 19.69
CA GLU A 186 -13.44 -11.75 18.34
C GLU A 186 -12.18 -10.96 18.05
N PHE A 187 -11.55 -11.29 16.93
CA PHE A 187 -10.37 -10.63 16.42
C PHE A 187 -10.65 -10.15 15.01
N GLU A 188 -10.43 -8.87 14.76
CA GLU A 188 -10.43 -8.34 13.41
C GLU A 188 -9.22 -8.91 12.64
N VAL A 189 -9.49 -9.39 11.42
CA VAL A 189 -8.45 -9.89 10.53
C VAL A 189 -7.96 -8.74 9.68
N ASP A 190 -6.74 -8.28 9.95
CA ASP A 190 -6.09 -7.20 9.21
C ASP A 190 -4.94 -7.78 8.37
N HIS A 191 -4.67 -7.17 7.22
CA HIS A 191 -3.63 -7.62 6.29
C HIS A 191 -2.49 -6.61 6.27
N VAL A 192 -1.31 -7.06 6.67
CA VAL A 192 -0.08 -6.28 6.53
C VAL A 192 0.51 -6.62 5.16
N LEU A 193 0.37 -5.74 4.18
CA LEU A 193 0.79 -6.00 2.80
C LEU A 193 2.02 -5.16 2.46
N ILE A 194 3.15 -5.83 2.17
CA ILE A 194 4.37 -5.19 1.64
C ILE A 194 4.68 -5.79 0.27
N GLY A 195 4.84 -4.93 -0.74
CA GLY A 195 5.11 -5.36 -2.11
C GLY A 195 3.94 -6.13 -2.73
N ASN A 196 4.23 -7.27 -3.37
CA ASN A 196 3.24 -8.04 -4.14
C ASN A 196 2.41 -9.04 -3.30
N GLU A 197 2.49 -8.98 -1.97
CA GLU A 197 1.69 -9.84 -1.09
C GLU A 197 0.19 -9.59 -1.30
N LYS A 198 -0.60 -10.66 -1.17
CA LYS A 198 -2.05 -10.61 -1.40
C LYS A 198 -2.80 -10.95 -0.12
N PRO A 199 -3.95 -10.31 0.12
CA PRO A 199 -4.78 -10.65 1.26
C PRO A 199 -5.26 -12.10 1.15
N ILE A 200 -5.32 -12.78 2.28
CA ILE A 200 -5.97 -14.09 2.36
C ILE A 200 -7.48 -13.95 2.21
N ALA A 201 -8.11 -14.94 1.59
CA ALA A 201 -9.55 -14.95 1.45
C ALA A 201 -10.23 -15.36 2.76
N ILE A 202 -11.09 -14.49 3.30
CA ILE A 202 -11.81 -14.68 4.57
C ILE A 202 -13.33 -14.79 4.35
N SER A 203 -14.00 -15.47 5.28
CA SER A 203 -15.46 -15.57 5.38
C SER A 203 -15.93 -14.69 6.55
N GLY A 204 -16.43 -13.49 6.24
CA GLY A 204 -16.72 -12.47 7.25
C GLY A 204 -15.51 -11.61 7.58
N ARG A 205 -15.61 -10.76 8.62
CA ARG A 205 -14.55 -9.81 9.02
C ARG A 205 -13.73 -10.26 10.23
N TYR A 206 -14.17 -11.31 10.95
CA TYR A 206 -13.61 -11.65 12.25
C TYR A 206 -13.09 -13.09 12.29
N ALA A 207 -11.90 -13.23 12.84
CA ALA A 207 -11.41 -14.48 13.41
C ALA A 207 -12.06 -14.70 14.77
N LEU A 208 -12.48 -15.93 15.04
CA LEU A 208 -13.23 -16.28 16.23
C LEU A 208 -12.48 -17.36 17.01
N LEU A 209 -11.85 -16.95 18.10
CA LEU A 209 -10.98 -17.76 18.96
C LEU A 209 -11.69 -18.18 20.25
N GLY A 210 -12.94 -18.63 20.12
CA GLY A 210 -13.77 -19.14 21.22
C GLY A 210 -13.82 -20.66 21.29
N ASP A 211 -14.53 -21.20 22.28
CA ASP A 211 -14.86 -22.63 22.34
C ASP A 211 -16.22 -22.89 21.67
N TYR A 212 -16.19 -23.35 20.43
CA TYR A 212 -17.36 -23.72 19.65
C TYR A 212 -18.00 -25.03 20.10
N SER A 213 -17.25 -25.92 20.77
CA SER A 213 -17.83 -27.16 21.28
C SER A 213 -18.65 -26.93 22.55
N ARG A 214 -18.52 -25.74 23.17
CA ARG A 214 -19.17 -25.38 24.44
C ARG A 214 -18.86 -26.39 25.54
N SER A 215 -17.70 -27.02 25.48
CA SER A 215 -17.27 -28.08 26.39
C SER A 215 -16.32 -27.58 27.47
N GLY A 216 -16.08 -26.26 27.53
CA GLY A 216 -15.16 -25.65 28.47
C GLY A 216 -13.69 -25.90 28.11
N ILE A 217 -13.41 -26.16 26.82
CA ILE A 217 -12.04 -26.37 26.37
C ILE A 217 -11.29 -25.04 26.45
N GLU A 218 -10.07 -25.10 26.97
CA GLU A 218 -9.20 -23.95 27.08
C GLU A 218 -8.96 -23.26 25.71
N LYS A 219 -9.00 -21.92 25.73
CA LYS A 219 -8.87 -21.08 24.54
C LYS A 219 -7.40 -20.75 24.28
N VAL A 220 -7.12 -20.31 23.06
CA VAL A 220 -5.83 -19.71 22.72
C VAL A 220 -5.56 -18.52 23.63
N ASP A 221 -4.36 -18.43 24.20
CA ASP A 221 -3.96 -17.29 25.00
C ASP A 221 -3.77 -16.08 24.08
N ALA A 222 -4.53 -15.02 24.35
CA ALA A 222 -4.53 -13.80 23.54
C ALA A 222 -3.15 -13.12 23.48
N ARG A 223 -2.21 -13.45 24.38
CA ARG A 223 -0.85 -12.90 24.36
C ARG A 223 0.00 -13.49 23.23
N PHE A 224 -0.17 -14.76 22.86
CA PHE A 224 0.50 -15.29 21.66
C PHE A 224 0.03 -14.54 20.41
N VAL A 225 -1.29 -14.38 20.27
CA VAL A 225 -1.92 -13.67 19.15
C VAL A 225 -1.51 -12.20 19.13
N GLY A 226 -1.53 -11.53 20.29
CA GLY A 226 -1.15 -10.13 20.42
C GLY A 226 0.33 -9.86 20.20
N THR A 227 1.20 -10.83 20.49
CA THR A 227 2.64 -10.76 20.18
C THR A 227 2.87 -10.91 18.69
N HIS A 228 2.26 -11.93 18.07
CA HIS A 228 2.32 -12.13 16.63
C HIS A 228 1.83 -10.90 15.85
N ALA A 229 0.70 -10.34 16.25
CA ALA A 229 0.11 -9.18 15.59
C ALA A 229 1.03 -7.95 15.55
N ARG A 230 1.75 -7.69 16.64
CA ARG A 230 2.72 -6.58 16.76
C ARG A 230 4.00 -6.80 15.96
N LEU A 231 4.39 -8.06 15.79
CA LEU A 231 5.62 -8.42 15.08
C LEU A 231 5.39 -8.61 13.57
N CYS A 232 4.15 -8.69 13.09
CA CYS A 232 3.82 -8.94 11.68
C CYS A 232 4.55 -8.02 10.69
N ARG A 233 4.55 -6.70 10.93
CA ARG A 233 5.27 -5.75 10.07
C ARG A 233 6.79 -5.99 10.10
N SER A 234 7.35 -6.17 11.29
CA SER A 234 8.78 -6.44 11.46
C SER A 234 9.20 -7.79 10.84
N ILE A 235 8.37 -8.83 10.90
CA ILE A 235 8.60 -10.12 10.24
C ILE A 235 8.81 -9.93 8.74
N GLN A 236 7.93 -9.14 8.09
CA GLN A 236 8.06 -8.85 6.66
C GLN A 236 9.28 -8.00 6.36
N LEU A 237 9.53 -6.95 7.15
CA LEU A 237 10.70 -6.07 6.97
C LEU A 237 12.03 -6.83 7.14
N VAL A 238 12.14 -7.75 8.10
CA VAL A 238 13.30 -8.64 8.26
C VAL A 238 13.44 -9.59 7.07
N SER A 239 12.32 -10.10 6.54
CA SER A 239 12.35 -10.97 5.35
C SER A 239 12.90 -10.25 4.13
N ILE A 240 12.50 -9.00 3.86
CA ILE A 240 13.01 -8.23 2.72
C ILE A 240 14.44 -7.72 2.95
N ALA A 241 14.85 -7.50 4.21
CA ALA A 241 16.22 -7.09 4.55
C ALA A 241 17.25 -8.14 4.11
N LYS A 242 16.86 -9.43 4.06
CA LYS A 242 17.72 -10.52 3.55
C LYS A 242 18.19 -10.30 2.12
N ASP A 243 17.31 -9.72 1.29
CA ASP A 243 17.59 -9.48 -0.12
C ASP A 243 18.26 -8.11 -0.33
N MET A 244 17.83 -7.08 0.42
CA MET A 244 18.25 -5.69 0.19
C MET A 244 19.50 -5.26 0.93
N ALA A 245 19.68 -5.74 2.16
CA ALA A 245 20.69 -5.25 3.07
C ALA A 245 21.18 -6.40 3.98
N PRO A 246 21.82 -7.44 3.41
CA PRO A 246 22.27 -8.61 4.16
C PRO A 246 23.27 -8.27 5.27
N SER A 247 23.97 -7.14 5.15
CA SER A 247 24.84 -6.59 6.20
C SER A 247 24.10 -6.24 7.49
N LEU A 248 22.81 -5.90 7.43
CA LEU A 248 21.97 -5.70 8.63
C LEU A 248 21.72 -7.00 9.41
N LEU A 249 21.97 -8.16 8.78
CA LEU A 249 21.73 -9.48 9.35
C LEU A 249 23.04 -10.21 9.75
N GLY A 250 24.17 -9.49 9.76
CA GLY A 250 25.50 -10.07 10.00
C GLY A 250 26.11 -10.81 8.80
N GLY A 251 25.51 -10.70 7.61
CA GLY A 251 26.08 -11.19 6.35
C GLY A 251 27.13 -10.23 5.79
N GLY A 252 28.17 -10.76 5.14
CA GLY A 252 29.23 -9.96 4.51
C GLY A 252 28.70 -8.94 3.48
N SER A 253 29.57 -7.97 3.17
CA SER A 253 29.31 -6.80 2.32
C SER A 253 28.55 -7.12 1.02
N PRO A 254 27.56 -6.31 0.60
CA PRO A 254 26.91 -6.48 -0.69
C PRO A 254 27.92 -6.27 -1.83
N THR A 255 28.15 -7.30 -2.63
CA THR A 255 28.77 -7.15 -3.95
C THR A 255 27.77 -6.53 -4.92
N SER A 256 27.49 -5.24 -4.78
CA SER A 256 26.81 -4.46 -5.82
C SER A 256 27.53 -3.13 -6.00
N THR A 257 28.53 -3.15 -6.88
CA THR A 257 29.10 -1.92 -7.45
C THR A 257 28.00 -1.08 -8.10
N PRO A 258 28.06 0.26 -8.01
CA PRO A 258 27.13 1.14 -8.72
C PRO A 258 27.29 0.90 -10.22
N LYS A 259 26.25 0.38 -10.87
CA LYS A 259 26.25 0.11 -12.31
C LYS A 259 25.58 1.25 -13.04
N ALA A 260 26.15 1.62 -14.18
CA ALA A 260 25.60 2.66 -15.05
C ALA A 260 24.16 2.30 -15.44
N TYR A 261 23.25 3.24 -15.22
CA TYR A 261 21.91 3.20 -15.78
C TYR A 261 22.03 3.13 -17.30
N HIS A 262 21.78 1.96 -17.87
CA HIS A 262 21.45 1.86 -19.28
C HIS A 262 19.94 2.02 -19.37
N PRO A 263 19.41 3.00 -20.12
CA PRO A 263 17.98 3.07 -20.39
C PRO A 263 17.60 1.77 -21.07
N VAL A 264 17.03 0.84 -20.29
CA VAL A 264 16.44 -0.36 -20.84
C VAL A 264 15.15 0.11 -21.46
N THR A 265 15.24 0.51 -22.73
CA THR A 265 14.12 0.38 -23.65
C THR A 265 13.83 -1.11 -23.76
N ARG A 266 13.13 -1.65 -22.76
CA ARG A 266 12.29 -2.80 -23.02
C ARG A 266 11.24 -2.25 -23.98
N ARG A 267 11.46 -2.55 -25.27
CA ARG A 267 10.35 -3.04 -26.06
C ARG A 267 9.72 -4.12 -25.18
N HIS A 268 8.66 -3.78 -24.43
CA HIS A 268 7.64 -4.78 -24.14
C HIS A 268 7.52 -5.55 -25.44
N SER A 269 7.75 -6.86 -25.41
CA SER A 269 7.43 -7.67 -26.57
C SER A 269 6.03 -7.23 -26.96
N ARG A 270 5.91 -6.50 -28.07
CA ARG A 270 4.65 -5.93 -28.52
C ARG A 270 3.67 -7.05 -28.89
N LEU A 271 4.03 -8.32 -28.70
CA LEU A 271 3.11 -9.40 -28.37
C LEU A 271 2.42 -9.18 -27.01
N THR A 272 1.80 -8.02 -26.82
CA THR A 272 0.64 -7.94 -25.95
C THR A 272 -0.51 -8.61 -26.70
N GLN A 273 -1.39 -9.30 -25.99
CA GLN A 273 -2.64 -9.87 -26.51
C GLN A 273 -3.52 -8.88 -27.32
N THR A 274 -3.13 -7.60 -27.44
CA THR A 274 -3.91 -6.53 -28.04
C THR A 274 -3.91 -6.49 -29.57
N HIS A 275 -2.87 -6.99 -30.26
CA HIS A 275 -2.93 -7.08 -31.74
C HIS A 275 -3.97 -8.10 -32.21
N LEU A 276 -4.22 -9.15 -31.41
CA LEU A 276 -5.26 -10.14 -31.68
C LEU A 276 -6.68 -9.63 -31.31
N LEU A 277 -6.79 -8.72 -30.34
CA LEU A 277 -8.08 -8.15 -29.91
C LEU A 277 -8.58 -7.00 -30.79
N SER A 278 -7.71 -6.35 -31.57
CA SER A 278 -8.08 -5.18 -32.36
C SER A 278 -9.32 -5.40 -33.25
N PRO A 279 -9.39 -6.40 -34.15
CA PRO A 279 -10.57 -6.57 -35.00
C PRO A 279 -11.85 -6.92 -34.19
N PHE A 280 -11.72 -7.73 -33.14
CA PHE A 280 -12.84 -8.09 -32.28
C PHE A 280 -13.37 -6.89 -31.49
N LEU A 281 -12.49 -6.00 -31.04
CA LEU A 281 -12.89 -4.76 -30.37
C LEU A 281 -13.65 -3.83 -31.33
N HIS A 282 -13.18 -3.66 -32.56
CA HIS A 282 -13.89 -2.84 -33.56
C HIS A 282 -15.30 -3.39 -33.83
N ILE A 283 -15.44 -4.71 -34.00
CA ILE A 283 -16.75 -5.36 -34.17
C ILE A 283 -17.60 -5.17 -32.91
N TRP A 284 -17.02 -5.35 -31.72
CA TRP A 284 -17.70 -5.18 -30.44
C TRP A 284 -18.27 -3.77 -30.25
N LEU A 285 -17.52 -2.74 -30.64
CA LEU A 285 -17.95 -1.34 -30.53
C LEU A 285 -19.12 -0.98 -31.46
N LEU A 286 -19.41 -1.80 -32.47
CA LEU A 286 -20.60 -1.65 -33.33
C LEU A 286 -21.90 -2.12 -32.64
N PHE A 287 -21.81 -2.91 -31.57
CA PHE A 287 -22.99 -3.36 -30.86
C PHE A 287 -23.69 -2.20 -30.12
N PRO A 288 -25.03 -2.23 -30.00
CA PRO A 288 -25.77 -1.20 -29.28
C PRO A 288 -25.25 -1.01 -27.85
N THR A 289 -25.21 0.24 -27.41
CA THR A 289 -24.83 0.66 -26.04
C THR A 289 -25.48 -0.21 -24.96
N ALA A 290 -26.79 -0.46 -25.07
CA ALA A 290 -27.52 -1.28 -24.11
C ALA A 290 -26.99 -2.73 -24.00
N ALA A 291 -26.61 -3.34 -25.13
CA ALA A 291 -26.03 -4.68 -25.16
C ALA A 291 -24.63 -4.69 -24.53
N ARG A 292 -23.80 -3.70 -24.86
CA ARG A 292 -22.45 -3.56 -24.27
C ARG A 292 -22.50 -3.36 -22.76
N THR A 293 -23.36 -2.45 -22.28
CA THR A 293 -23.59 -2.23 -20.84
C THR A 293 -24.03 -3.50 -20.13
N ALA A 294 -24.97 -4.26 -20.71
CA ALA A 294 -25.45 -5.51 -20.11
C ALA A 294 -24.32 -6.54 -19.96
N VAL A 295 -23.45 -6.67 -20.97
CA VAL A 295 -22.27 -7.54 -20.89
C VAL A 295 -21.28 -7.07 -19.84
N TYR A 296 -21.04 -5.75 -19.72
CA TYR A 296 -20.17 -5.21 -18.66
C TYR A 296 -20.72 -5.49 -17.27
N ASP A 297 -22.04 -5.38 -17.06
CA ASP A 297 -22.69 -5.77 -15.80
C ASP A 297 -22.52 -7.27 -15.49
N ILE A 298 -22.59 -8.15 -16.49
CA ILE A 298 -22.35 -9.59 -16.33
C ILE A 298 -20.87 -9.83 -15.96
N LEU A 299 -19.94 -9.27 -16.72
CA LEU A 299 -18.51 -9.41 -16.47
C LEU A 299 -18.13 -8.89 -15.09
N ARG A 300 -18.74 -7.78 -14.65
CA ARG A 300 -18.55 -7.23 -13.30
C ARG A 300 -18.93 -8.24 -12.23
N ARG A 301 -20.11 -8.88 -12.35
CA ARG A 301 -20.55 -9.93 -11.40
C ARG A 301 -19.62 -11.14 -11.40
N ILE A 302 -19.09 -11.52 -12.56
CA ILE A 302 -18.08 -12.59 -12.67
C ILE A 302 -16.78 -12.15 -11.98
N GLY A 303 -16.33 -10.91 -12.23
CA GLY A 303 -15.19 -10.29 -11.57
C GLY A 303 -15.30 -10.31 -10.05
N CYS A 304 -16.44 -9.88 -9.51
CA CYS A 304 -16.70 -9.91 -8.06
C CYS A 304 -16.54 -11.32 -7.46
N ARG A 305 -16.95 -12.36 -8.19
CA ARG A 305 -16.84 -13.76 -7.74
C ARG A 305 -15.42 -14.31 -7.84
N LEU A 306 -14.67 -13.91 -8.87
CA LEU A 306 -13.32 -14.41 -9.12
C LEU A 306 -12.26 -13.69 -8.30
N TYR A 307 -12.42 -12.39 -8.10
CA TYR A 307 -11.39 -11.51 -7.56
C TYR A 307 -11.80 -10.81 -6.26
N GLY A 308 -13.07 -10.93 -5.85
CA GLY A 308 -13.63 -10.12 -4.77
C GLY A 308 -14.18 -8.80 -5.28
N VAL A 309 -14.79 -8.05 -4.38
CA VAL A 309 -15.27 -6.69 -4.64
C VAL A 309 -14.09 -5.76 -4.42
N ASP A 310 -13.71 -4.99 -5.44
CA ASP A 310 -12.75 -3.90 -5.30
C ASP A 310 -13.46 -2.69 -4.64
N ASP A 311 -12.70 -1.83 -3.98
CA ASP A 311 -13.26 -0.62 -3.36
C ASP A 311 -13.71 0.40 -4.42
N GLY A 312 -14.79 1.10 -4.10
CA GLY A 312 -15.36 2.16 -4.93
C GLY A 312 -16.04 1.65 -6.21
N ASN A 313 -15.96 2.49 -7.25
CA ASN A 313 -16.65 2.33 -8.52
C ASN A 313 -15.78 1.65 -9.59
N VAL A 314 -14.84 0.81 -9.17
CA VAL A 314 -13.90 0.09 -10.04
C VAL A 314 -14.02 -1.42 -9.78
N GLN A 315 -13.90 -2.25 -10.81
CA GLN A 315 -13.91 -3.70 -10.66
C GLN A 315 -12.98 -4.38 -11.65
N ARG A 316 -12.11 -5.24 -11.14
CA ARG A 316 -11.34 -6.16 -11.97
C ARG A 316 -12.25 -7.14 -12.69
N LEU A 317 -12.05 -7.26 -13.99
CA LEU A 317 -12.77 -8.18 -14.87
C LEU A 317 -11.87 -9.33 -15.35
N PRO A 318 -12.45 -10.43 -15.87
CA PRO A 318 -11.71 -11.44 -16.62
C PRO A 318 -10.93 -10.84 -17.80
N PHE A 319 -10.02 -11.63 -18.38
CA PHE A 319 -9.24 -11.26 -19.58
C PHE A 319 -8.29 -10.07 -19.41
N GLY A 320 -7.92 -9.75 -18.16
CA GLY A 320 -6.99 -8.64 -17.88
C GLY A 320 -7.62 -7.29 -18.17
N LEU A 321 -8.90 -7.13 -17.81
CA LEU A 321 -9.66 -5.88 -17.98
C LEU A 321 -10.02 -5.28 -16.62
N TYR A 322 -10.28 -3.99 -16.61
CA TYR A 322 -10.90 -3.26 -15.51
C TYR A 322 -12.09 -2.47 -16.05
N LEU A 323 -13.09 -2.33 -15.19
CA LEU A 323 -14.27 -1.51 -15.47
C LEU A 323 -14.39 -0.47 -14.36
N LYS A 324 -14.33 0.81 -14.73
CA LYS A 324 -14.88 1.88 -13.90
C LYS A 324 -16.35 2.02 -14.26
N TYR A 325 -17.25 1.86 -13.30
CA TYR A 325 -18.69 1.82 -13.51
C TYR A 325 -19.39 2.82 -12.59
N GLN A 326 -20.55 3.31 -13.00
CA GLN A 326 -21.28 4.34 -12.23
C GLN A 326 -20.47 5.64 -12.00
N GLY A 327 -19.49 5.93 -12.86
CA GLY A 327 -18.71 7.16 -12.74
C GLY A 327 -19.44 8.37 -13.31
N GLU A 328 -18.99 9.54 -12.89
CA GLU A 328 -19.45 10.81 -13.41
C GLU A 328 -19.07 10.92 -14.91
N PRO A 329 -20.02 11.28 -15.79
CA PRO A 329 -19.78 11.27 -17.23
C PRO A 329 -18.60 12.13 -17.71
N ASP A 330 -18.43 13.34 -17.18
CA ASP A 330 -17.37 14.24 -17.63
C ASP A 330 -15.99 13.73 -17.23
N ALA A 331 -15.83 13.26 -15.99
CA ALA A 331 -14.59 12.68 -15.48
C ALA A 331 -14.16 11.45 -16.30
N GLN A 332 -15.08 10.51 -16.57
CA GLN A 332 -14.75 9.33 -17.39
C GLN A 332 -14.46 9.67 -18.85
N ARG A 333 -15.11 10.69 -19.40
CA ARG A 333 -14.84 11.20 -20.75
C ARG A 333 -13.46 11.84 -20.82
N ASN A 334 -13.08 12.62 -19.79
CA ASN A 334 -11.74 13.19 -19.66
C ASN A 334 -10.68 12.09 -19.52
N GLU A 335 -10.88 11.10 -18.64
CA GLU A 335 -9.96 9.97 -18.48
C GLU A 335 -9.79 9.17 -19.78
N PHE A 336 -10.89 8.87 -20.47
CA PHE A 336 -10.85 8.15 -21.75
C PHE A 336 -9.96 8.89 -22.76
N ASN A 337 -10.11 10.21 -22.87
CA ASN A 337 -9.31 11.03 -23.78
C ASN A 337 -7.86 11.17 -23.31
N ALA A 338 -7.61 11.37 -22.02
CA ALA A 338 -6.28 11.40 -21.42
C ALA A 338 -5.49 10.12 -21.76
N LEU A 339 -6.08 8.95 -21.54
CA LEU A 339 -5.44 7.66 -21.86
C LEU A 339 -5.13 7.51 -23.37
N LYS A 340 -5.98 8.07 -24.26
CA LYS A 340 -5.69 8.10 -25.71
C LYS A 340 -4.49 9.01 -26.02
N MET A 341 -4.38 10.15 -25.36
CA MET A 341 -3.25 11.07 -25.52
C MET A 341 -1.96 10.43 -25.02
N ILE A 342 -1.96 9.82 -23.83
CA ILE A 342 -0.80 9.09 -23.29
C ILE A 342 -0.34 7.99 -24.25
N GLN A 343 -1.28 7.20 -24.76
CA GLN A 343 -0.95 6.13 -25.71
C GLN A 343 -0.35 6.66 -27.03
N LYS A 344 -0.75 7.85 -27.47
CA LYS A 344 -0.30 8.45 -28.74
C LYS A 344 1.02 9.20 -28.62
N CYS A 345 1.21 9.92 -27.51
CA CYS A 345 2.27 10.91 -27.37
C CYS A 345 3.46 10.42 -26.54
N THR A 346 3.34 9.32 -25.80
CA THR A 346 4.36 8.89 -24.83
C THR A 346 4.66 7.40 -24.94
N THR A 347 5.72 6.96 -24.26
CA THR A 347 6.05 5.55 -24.02
C THR A 347 5.58 5.05 -22.65
N ILE A 348 4.83 5.88 -21.91
CA ILE A 348 4.43 5.59 -20.53
C ILE A 348 3.51 4.38 -20.51
N PRO A 349 3.78 3.38 -19.65
CA PRO A 349 2.85 2.30 -19.45
C PRO A 349 1.60 2.84 -18.73
N ALA A 350 0.45 2.76 -19.38
CA ALA A 350 -0.83 3.20 -18.82
C ALA A 350 -1.96 2.25 -19.29
N PRO A 351 -3.13 2.26 -18.63
CA PRO A 351 -4.29 1.54 -19.11
C PRO A 351 -4.67 1.99 -20.53
N ARG A 352 -5.11 1.06 -21.38
CA ARG A 352 -5.65 1.41 -22.69
C ARG A 352 -7.15 1.58 -22.57
N ALA A 353 -7.65 2.77 -22.91
CA ALA A 353 -9.07 3.03 -23.07
C ALA A 353 -9.66 2.23 -24.24
N LEU A 354 -10.53 1.27 -23.92
CA LEU A 354 -11.14 0.37 -24.91
C LEU A 354 -12.54 0.82 -25.30
N ASP A 355 -13.35 1.23 -24.34
CA ASP A 355 -14.74 1.64 -24.57
C ASP A 355 -15.24 2.62 -23.49
N LEU A 356 -16.16 3.50 -23.85
CA LEU A 356 -16.85 4.44 -22.96
C LEU A 356 -18.34 4.41 -23.30
N VAL A 357 -19.18 4.13 -22.30
CA VAL A 357 -20.62 3.94 -22.48
C VAL A 357 -21.41 4.73 -21.44
N HIS A 358 -22.39 5.49 -21.91
CA HIS A 358 -23.30 6.26 -21.07
C HIS A 358 -24.60 5.49 -20.84
N LYS A 359 -25.07 5.44 -19.59
CA LYS A 359 -26.31 4.79 -19.18
C LYS A 359 -27.15 5.82 -18.43
N GLN A 360 -28.35 6.12 -18.91
CA GLN A 360 -29.30 6.89 -18.11
C GLN A 360 -29.71 6.10 -16.86
N ARG A 361 -29.73 6.76 -15.70
CA ARG A 361 -30.35 6.17 -14.51
C ARG A 361 -31.86 6.20 -14.72
N ARG A 362 -32.54 5.07 -14.51
CA ARG A 362 -34.00 5.10 -14.31
C ARG A 362 -34.23 5.80 -12.98
N GLY A 363 -34.83 6.99 -13.01
CA GLY A 363 -35.23 7.70 -11.80
C GLY A 363 -36.11 6.81 -10.94
N LYS A 364 -35.89 6.83 -9.62
CA LYS A 364 -37.04 6.81 -8.72
C LYS A 364 -37.63 8.23 -8.81
N ASP A 365 -38.95 8.36 -8.78
CA ASP A 365 -39.68 9.63 -8.79
C ASP A 365 -39.46 10.42 -7.48
N ASP A 366 -38.20 10.64 -7.08
CA ASP A 366 -37.82 11.46 -5.96
C ASP A 366 -37.10 12.70 -6.55
N ASP A 367 -37.87 13.78 -6.74
CA ASP A 367 -37.42 15.11 -7.24
C ASP A 367 -36.31 15.77 -6.39
N PHE A 368 -35.78 15.08 -5.37
CA PHE A 368 -34.80 15.56 -4.41
C PHE A 368 -33.46 14.81 -4.41
N ASP A 369 -33.21 13.86 -5.33
CA ASP A 369 -31.89 13.24 -5.46
C ASP A 369 -30.98 14.06 -6.40
N PRO A 370 -29.94 14.76 -5.88
CA PRO A 370 -29.01 15.54 -6.70
C PRO A 370 -28.05 14.66 -7.52
N SER A 371 -28.20 13.32 -7.49
CA SER A 371 -27.31 12.42 -8.21
C SER A 371 -27.45 12.54 -9.74
N PRO A 372 -26.36 12.36 -10.50
CA PRO A 372 -26.37 12.57 -11.94
C PRO A 372 -27.39 11.65 -12.64
N THR A 373 -28.17 12.23 -13.56
CA THR A 373 -29.23 11.56 -14.34
C THR A 373 -28.68 10.51 -15.31
N SER A 374 -27.37 10.51 -15.54
CA SER A 374 -26.65 9.50 -16.31
C SER A 374 -25.34 9.12 -15.64
N VAL A 375 -24.93 7.88 -15.82
CA VAL A 375 -23.66 7.36 -15.33
C VAL A 375 -22.88 6.70 -16.45
N SER A 376 -21.56 6.69 -16.34
CA SER A 376 -20.67 6.15 -17.36
C SER A 376 -19.98 4.85 -16.93
N TYR A 377 -19.66 4.05 -17.95
CA TYR A 377 -18.88 2.83 -17.88
C TYR A 377 -17.64 3.02 -18.75
N LEU A 378 -16.46 2.97 -18.14
CA LEU A 378 -15.17 3.05 -18.81
C LEU A 378 -14.46 1.70 -18.72
N LEU A 379 -14.31 1.05 -19.88
CA LEU A 379 -13.61 -0.23 -20.01
C LEU A 379 -12.15 0.02 -20.39
N ILE A 380 -11.23 -0.47 -19.57
CA ILE A 380 -9.78 -0.29 -19.74
C ILE A 380 -9.03 -1.62 -19.59
N THR A 381 -7.82 -1.68 -20.13
CA THR A 381 -6.93 -2.82 -19.86
C THR A 381 -6.33 -2.75 -18.46
N ARG A 382 -6.15 -3.89 -17.81
CA ARG A 382 -5.38 -4.01 -16.57
C ARG A 382 -3.90 -3.78 -16.83
N VAL A 383 -3.30 -2.99 -15.95
CA VAL A 383 -1.85 -2.86 -15.83
C VAL A 383 -1.37 -3.77 -14.69
N PRO A 384 -0.29 -4.56 -14.86
CA PRO A 384 0.24 -5.44 -13.81
C PRO A 384 0.98 -4.64 -12.72
N GLY A 385 1.36 -5.32 -11.63
CA GLY A 385 2.02 -4.71 -10.48
C GLY A 385 1.08 -4.37 -9.31
N SER A 386 1.67 -3.76 -8.29
CA SER A 386 1.03 -3.19 -7.10
C SER A 386 1.36 -1.70 -6.99
N THR A 387 0.58 -0.95 -6.22
CA THR A 387 0.82 0.48 -6.05
C THR A 387 2.15 0.73 -5.33
N LEU A 388 2.81 1.85 -5.63
CA LEU A 388 4.00 2.31 -4.91
C LEU A 388 3.66 2.54 -3.43
N ALA A 389 2.43 2.97 -3.12
CA ALA A 389 1.90 3.10 -1.77
C ALA A 389 1.93 1.78 -0.97
N GLN A 390 1.65 0.64 -1.60
CA GLN A 390 1.75 -0.67 -0.96
C GLN A 390 3.18 -1.22 -0.98
N SER A 391 3.97 -0.81 -1.98
CA SER A 391 5.23 -1.49 -2.30
C SER A 391 6.45 -0.76 -1.78
N HIS A 392 6.37 0.50 -1.34
CA HIS A 392 7.54 1.32 -1.00
C HIS A 392 8.53 0.64 -0.06
N ASP A 393 8.04 -0.15 0.91
CA ASP A 393 8.92 -0.91 1.80
C ASP A 393 9.64 -2.06 1.10
N ALA A 394 9.06 -2.62 0.04
CA ALA A 394 9.67 -3.66 -0.78
C ALA A 394 10.66 -3.15 -1.83
N LEU A 395 10.95 -1.84 -1.88
CA LEU A 395 11.90 -1.22 -2.80
C LEU A 395 13.22 -0.92 -2.07
N SER A 396 14.34 -1.44 -2.59
CA SER A 396 15.68 -1.06 -2.13
C SER A 396 16.01 0.40 -2.48
N ASP A 397 17.08 0.96 -1.91
CA ASP A 397 17.50 2.34 -2.24
C ASP A 397 17.87 2.48 -3.72
N HIS A 398 18.45 1.42 -4.30
CA HIS A 398 18.72 1.34 -5.73
C HIS A 398 17.44 1.30 -6.57
N ASP A 399 16.44 0.49 -6.17
CA ASP A 399 15.15 0.44 -6.88
C ASP A 399 14.47 1.80 -6.90
N PHE A 400 14.49 2.52 -5.77
CA PHE A 400 13.95 3.88 -5.69
C PHE A 400 14.67 4.83 -6.64
N GLN A 401 16.00 4.76 -6.73
CA GLN A 401 16.77 5.58 -7.65
C GLN A 401 16.42 5.27 -9.11
N ASP A 402 16.33 3.99 -9.49
CA ASP A 402 15.92 3.57 -10.83
C ASP A 402 14.50 4.02 -11.19
N ILE A 403 13.59 3.93 -10.23
CA ILE A 403 12.20 4.39 -10.37
C ILE A 403 12.16 5.92 -10.45
N SER A 404 12.99 6.67 -9.71
CA SER A 404 13.09 8.12 -9.84
C SER A 404 13.51 8.54 -11.25
N LEU A 405 14.50 7.84 -11.83
CA LEU A 405 14.95 8.09 -13.19
C LEU A 405 13.85 7.81 -14.21
N GLN A 406 13.12 6.70 -14.06
CA GLN A 406 11.97 6.38 -14.92
C GLN A 406 10.86 7.42 -14.79
N MET A 407 10.50 7.80 -13.56
CA MET A 407 9.45 8.80 -13.34
C MET A 407 9.85 10.17 -13.89
N ARG A 408 11.13 10.56 -13.81
CA ARG A 408 11.61 11.78 -14.44
C ARG A 408 11.46 11.76 -15.96
N ASP A 409 11.85 10.66 -16.60
CA ASP A 409 11.63 10.47 -18.04
C ASP A 409 10.14 10.57 -18.39
N TYR A 410 9.27 9.91 -17.61
CA TYR A 410 7.82 9.96 -17.82
C TYR A 410 7.24 11.36 -17.62
N ILE A 411 7.65 12.10 -16.59
CA ILE A 411 7.19 13.49 -16.38
C ILE A 411 7.64 14.39 -17.52
N SER A 412 8.85 14.20 -18.07
CA SER A 412 9.29 14.94 -19.26
C SER A 412 8.35 14.67 -20.43
N GLN A 413 8.05 13.41 -20.71
CA GLN A 413 7.13 13.02 -21.78
C GLN A 413 5.70 13.53 -21.57
N ILE A 414 5.20 13.52 -20.33
CA ILE A 414 3.89 14.07 -19.95
C ILE A 414 3.86 15.56 -20.30
N ARG A 415 4.87 16.33 -19.88
CA ARG A 415 4.93 17.78 -20.09
C ARG A 415 5.10 18.17 -21.57
N ASP A 416 5.67 17.28 -22.38
CA ASP A 416 5.83 17.46 -23.84
C ASP A 416 4.55 17.19 -24.64
N ILE A 417 3.47 16.72 -24.02
CA ILE A 417 2.19 16.49 -24.71
C ILE A 417 1.63 17.85 -25.18
N PRO A 418 1.43 18.04 -26.50
CA PRO A 418 1.04 19.32 -27.03
C PRO A 418 -0.43 19.65 -26.72
N LYS A 419 -0.68 20.88 -26.32
CA LYS A 419 -2.03 21.43 -26.18
C LYS A 419 -2.64 21.77 -27.54
N LEU A 420 -3.37 20.81 -28.10
CA LEU A 420 -4.05 20.96 -29.40
C LEU A 420 -5.51 21.42 -29.29
N VAL A 421 -6.03 21.54 -28.07
CA VAL A 421 -7.43 21.87 -27.78
C VAL A 421 -7.58 23.27 -27.21
N ASN A 422 -8.68 23.93 -27.55
CA ASN A 422 -9.10 25.24 -27.04
C ASN A 422 -7.94 26.27 -26.88
N PRO A 423 -7.40 26.82 -27.98
CA PRO A 423 -6.19 27.64 -27.95
C PRO A 423 -6.32 28.94 -27.15
N HIS A 424 -7.55 29.39 -26.88
CA HIS A 424 -7.84 30.60 -26.09
C HIS A 424 -7.84 30.37 -24.57
N MET A 425 -7.90 29.11 -24.13
CA MET A 425 -7.90 28.76 -22.71
C MET A 425 -6.63 28.02 -22.36
N ALA A 426 -5.69 28.67 -21.67
CA ALA A 426 -4.41 28.04 -21.31
C ALA A 426 -4.59 26.83 -20.39
N ILE A 427 -5.46 26.93 -19.37
CA ILE A 427 -5.69 25.88 -18.37
C ILE A 427 -7.06 25.26 -18.59
N CYS A 428 -7.08 23.96 -18.85
CA CYS A 428 -8.29 23.22 -19.19
C CYS A 428 -8.06 21.71 -19.04
N ASN A 429 -9.13 20.92 -19.03
CA ASN A 429 -9.02 19.47 -19.09
C ASN A 429 -8.50 19.00 -20.47
N THR A 430 -8.37 17.68 -20.67
CA THR A 430 -7.80 17.12 -21.91
C THR A 430 -8.65 17.38 -23.17
N LEU A 431 -9.91 17.79 -23.00
CA LEU A 431 -10.86 18.10 -24.07
C LEU A 431 -10.96 19.60 -24.35
N GLY A 432 -10.25 20.44 -23.59
CA GLY A 432 -10.35 21.89 -23.71
C GLY A 432 -11.48 22.51 -22.88
N GLU A 433 -12.08 21.75 -21.96
CA GLU A 433 -13.22 22.14 -21.14
C GLU A 433 -12.79 22.39 -19.67
N ALA A 434 -13.76 22.59 -18.79
CA ALA A 434 -13.54 22.81 -17.36
C ALA A 434 -12.74 21.66 -16.73
N CYS A 435 -11.82 22.04 -15.84
CA CYS A 435 -11.05 21.11 -15.02
C CYS A 435 -11.91 20.53 -13.90
N ARG A 436 -11.59 19.31 -13.47
CA ARG A 436 -12.08 18.71 -12.23
C ARG A 436 -10.88 18.22 -11.45
N ASP A 437 -10.71 18.72 -10.23
CA ASP A 437 -9.65 18.30 -9.32
C ASP A 437 -10.22 18.31 -7.90
N HIS A 438 -10.09 17.20 -7.17
CA HIS A 438 -10.58 17.07 -5.79
C HIS A 438 -10.04 18.13 -4.82
N ARG A 439 -8.91 18.75 -5.16
CA ARG A 439 -8.32 19.87 -4.42
C ARG A 439 -9.08 21.18 -4.59
N ILE A 440 -9.80 21.36 -5.69
CA ILE A 440 -10.47 22.62 -6.03
C ILE A 440 -11.98 22.43 -5.89
N LYS A 441 -12.62 23.19 -5.00
CA LYS A 441 -14.09 23.21 -4.82
C LYS A 441 -14.75 21.82 -4.82
N TYR A 442 -14.22 20.87 -4.03
CA TYR A 442 -14.79 19.52 -3.91
C TYR A 442 -14.95 18.74 -5.25
N ALA A 443 -14.07 18.98 -6.23
CA ALA A 443 -14.11 18.43 -7.60
C ALA A 443 -15.28 18.92 -8.48
N ASP A 444 -15.90 20.04 -8.13
CA ASP A 444 -16.80 20.74 -9.04
C ASP A 444 -16.03 21.22 -10.29
N PRO A 445 -16.68 21.26 -11.47
CA PRO A 445 -16.07 21.81 -12.67
C PRO A 445 -15.63 23.26 -12.46
N VAL A 446 -14.36 23.56 -12.78
CA VAL A 446 -13.79 24.91 -12.70
C VAL A 446 -13.11 25.31 -14.02
N GLY A 447 -13.30 26.55 -14.43
CA GLY A 447 -12.77 27.05 -15.71
C GLY A 447 -13.57 26.55 -16.91
N PRO A 448 -12.95 26.38 -18.10
CA PRO A 448 -11.52 26.53 -18.38
C PRO A 448 -11.05 27.98 -18.23
N PHE A 449 -9.73 28.20 -18.12
CA PHE A 449 -9.15 29.52 -17.81
C PHE A 449 -8.26 30.04 -18.94
N PRO A 450 -8.34 31.34 -19.29
CA PRO A 450 -7.48 31.95 -20.29
C PRO A 450 -6.01 31.97 -19.89
N ASP A 451 -5.70 32.06 -18.59
CA ASP A 451 -4.35 32.18 -18.06
C ASP A 451 -4.22 31.64 -16.62
N GLU A 452 -2.99 31.59 -16.10
CA GLU A 452 -2.73 31.19 -14.72
C GLU A 452 -3.33 32.15 -13.68
N SER A 453 -3.43 33.44 -14.01
CA SER A 453 -3.93 34.43 -13.06
C SER A 453 -5.40 34.23 -12.74
N SER A 454 -6.20 33.92 -13.76
CA SER A 454 -7.63 33.58 -13.63
C SER A 454 -7.84 32.24 -12.94
N PHE A 455 -7.02 31.22 -13.25
CA PHE A 455 -7.04 29.95 -12.51
C PHE A 455 -6.72 30.14 -11.03
N SER A 456 -5.73 30.96 -10.71
CA SER A 456 -5.30 31.18 -9.32
C SER A 456 -6.34 31.87 -8.45
N GLN A 457 -7.33 32.56 -9.04
CA GLN A 457 -8.46 33.12 -8.29
C GLN A 457 -9.35 32.04 -7.66
N GLU A 458 -9.29 30.81 -8.17
CA GLU A 458 -10.03 29.67 -7.62
C GLU A 458 -9.28 28.98 -6.46
N LEU A 459 -8.04 29.40 -6.18
CA LEU A 459 -7.18 28.80 -5.17
C LEU A 459 -7.10 29.71 -3.94
N ARG A 460 -6.92 29.12 -2.76
CA ARG A 460 -6.61 29.89 -1.56
C ARG A 460 -5.27 30.62 -1.70
N PHE A 461 -5.21 31.80 -1.09
CA PHE A 461 -4.06 32.71 -1.20
C PHE A 461 -3.78 33.08 -2.67
N SER A 462 -4.84 33.46 -3.39
CA SER A 462 -4.81 33.77 -4.83
C SER A 462 -3.81 34.88 -5.18
N ASP A 463 -3.53 35.79 -4.25
CA ASP A 463 -2.62 36.93 -4.40
C ASP A 463 -1.13 36.60 -4.12
N GLU A 464 -0.81 35.36 -3.73
CA GLU A 464 0.58 34.95 -3.49
C GLU A 464 1.42 35.02 -4.79
N PRO A 465 2.60 35.68 -4.77
CA PRO A 465 3.43 35.80 -5.96
C PRO A 465 3.87 34.45 -6.56
N SER A 466 4.00 33.42 -5.73
CA SER A 466 4.34 32.04 -6.16
C SER A 466 3.17 31.30 -6.80
N ARG A 467 2.04 31.96 -7.10
CA ARG A 467 0.96 31.39 -7.93
C ARG A 467 0.95 32.00 -9.33
N ARG A 468 2.07 32.54 -9.81
CA ARG A 468 2.17 33.23 -11.11
C ARG A 468 3.50 32.94 -11.80
N GLY A 469 3.48 33.01 -13.13
CA GLY A 469 4.68 32.96 -13.96
C GLY A 469 5.11 31.55 -14.36
N HIS A 470 4.24 30.56 -14.16
CA HIS A 470 4.55 29.18 -14.49
C HIS A 470 4.22 28.86 -15.94
N LYS A 471 4.94 27.88 -16.50
CA LYS A 471 4.54 27.27 -17.76
C LYS A 471 3.28 26.44 -17.53
N ILE A 472 2.37 26.49 -18.50
CA ILE A 472 1.22 25.60 -18.53
C ILE A 472 1.56 24.36 -19.36
N VAL A 473 1.50 23.20 -18.74
CA VAL A 473 1.93 21.91 -19.30
C VAL A 473 0.83 20.88 -19.08
N PHE A 474 0.84 19.79 -19.85
CA PHE A 474 -0.03 18.66 -19.52
C PHE A 474 0.44 18.04 -18.19
N THR A 475 -0.48 17.71 -17.30
CA THR A 475 -0.23 17.11 -15.99
C THR A 475 -1.18 15.94 -15.75
N HIS A 476 -0.78 15.03 -14.86
CA HIS A 476 -1.67 13.99 -14.39
C HIS A 476 -2.73 14.55 -13.44
N ALA A 477 -2.37 15.56 -12.64
CA ALA A 477 -3.18 16.19 -11.60
C ALA A 477 -3.68 15.25 -10.50
N ASP A 478 -3.08 14.06 -10.36
CA ASP A 478 -3.25 13.17 -9.20
C ASP A 478 -2.10 12.14 -9.11
N LEU A 479 -0.86 12.57 -9.33
CA LEU A 479 0.30 11.68 -9.38
C LEU A 479 0.81 11.28 -7.98
N ASN A 480 -0.06 10.66 -7.19
CA ASN A 480 0.24 10.17 -5.85
C ASN A 480 0.68 8.68 -5.89
N PRO A 481 1.23 8.11 -4.79
CA PRO A 481 1.82 6.76 -4.84
C PRO A 481 0.78 5.64 -4.99
N ARG A 482 -0.52 5.93 -4.84
CA ARG A 482 -1.60 4.98 -5.14
C ARG A 482 -1.81 4.81 -6.65
N ASN A 483 -1.40 5.80 -7.44
CA ASN A 483 -1.59 5.86 -8.90
C ASN A 483 -0.34 5.47 -9.70
N ILE A 484 0.78 5.22 -9.03
CA ILE A 484 2.01 4.68 -9.62
C ILE A 484 2.06 3.18 -9.32
N LEU A 485 2.05 2.34 -10.35
CA LEU A 485 2.21 0.89 -10.22
C LEU A 485 3.66 0.49 -10.46
N VAL A 486 4.15 -0.44 -9.64
CA VAL A 486 5.48 -1.03 -9.75
C VAL A 486 5.36 -2.56 -9.79
N ASP A 487 6.28 -3.21 -10.48
CA ASP A 487 6.37 -4.67 -10.49
C ASP A 487 7.82 -5.15 -10.50
N LYS A 488 8.01 -6.39 -10.03
CA LYS A 488 9.30 -7.05 -10.06
C LYS A 488 9.68 -7.39 -11.50
N VAL A 489 10.90 -7.06 -11.87
CA VAL A 489 11.46 -7.39 -13.18
C VAL A 489 12.76 -8.16 -13.02
N GLN A 490 13.01 -9.04 -13.97
CA GLN A 490 14.34 -9.61 -14.18
C GLN A 490 15.05 -8.82 -15.28
N TYR A 491 16.22 -8.28 -14.95
CA TYR A 491 17.11 -7.58 -15.85
C TYR A 491 17.86 -8.55 -16.77
N ARG A 492 18.49 -8.02 -17.83
CA ARG A 492 19.18 -8.83 -18.84
C ARG A 492 20.37 -9.62 -18.29
N ASP A 493 20.99 -9.12 -17.22
CA ASP A 493 22.10 -9.79 -16.54
C ASP A 493 21.62 -10.87 -15.53
N GLY A 494 20.32 -11.16 -15.51
CA GLY A 494 19.72 -12.16 -14.64
C GLY A 494 19.38 -11.65 -13.24
N SER A 495 19.79 -10.42 -12.89
CA SER A 495 19.43 -9.78 -11.62
C SER A 495 17.95 -9.40 -11.58
N HIS A 496 17.43 -9.18 -10.37
CA HIS A 496 16.04 -8.79 -10.14
C HIS A 496 16.00 -7.38 -9.55
N GLY A 497 14.95 -6.62 -9.84
CA GLY A 497 14.67 -5.33 -9.23
C GLY A 497 13.23 -4.90 -9.50
N TRP A 498 12.95 -3.62 -9.35
CA TRP A 498 11.63 -3.05 -9.56
C TRP A 498 11.61 -2.00 -10.67
N GLN A 499 10.49 -1.94 -11.41
CA GLN A 499 10.26 -0.91 -12.41
C GLN A 499 8.82 -0.40 -12.33
N VAL A 500 8.60 0.80 -12.86
CA VAL A 500 7.25 1.35 -13.02
C VAL A 500 6.53 0.51 -14.09
N SER A 501 5.53 -0.24 -13.65
CA SER A 501 4.70 -1.06 -14.53
C SER A 501 3.52 -0.30 -15.10
N GLY A 502 3.15 0.85 -14.50
CA GLY A 502 1.97 1.62 -14.87
C GLY A 502 1.82 2.97 -14.18
N ILE A 503 1.21 3.93 -14.86
CA ILE A 503 0.55 5.09 -14.24
C ILE A 503 -0.94 5.01 -14.55
N VAL A 504 -1.78 5.09 -13.53
CA VAL A 504 -3.24 4.90 -13.61
C VAL A 504 -4.00 6.11 -13.06
N ASP A 505 -5.30 6.15 -13.30
CA ASP A 505 -6.22 7.16 -12.74
C ASP A 505 -6.08 8.57 -13.33
N TRP A 506 -6.19 8.66 -14.66
CA TRP A 506 -5.97 9.89 -15.43
C TRP A 506 -7.21 10.81 -15.52
N GLU A 507 -8.17 10.68 -14.61
CA GLU A 507 -9.46 11.37 -14.71
C GLU A 507 -9.39 12.89 -14.45
N THR A 508 -8.40 13.34 -13.68
CA THR A 508 -8.15 14.76 -13.40
C THR A 508 -7.15 15.40 -14.37
N ALA A 509 -6.57 14.62 -15.28
CA ALA A 509 -5.53 15.06 -16.20
C ALA A 509 -5.98 16.24 -17.07
N GLY A 510 -5.05 17.13 -17.39
CA GLY A 510 -5.32 18.35 -18.12
C GLY A 510 -4.08 19.21 -18.26
N TYR A 511 -4.28 20.47 -18.64
CA TYR A 511 -3.22 21.47 -18.76
C TYR A 511 -3.27 22.40 -17.55
N TYR A 512 -2.21 22.37 -16.73
CA TYR A 512 -2.12 23.10 -15.47
C TYR A 512 -0.72 23.73 -15.31
N PRO A 513 -0.51 24.63 -14.33
CA PRO A 513 0.82 25.12 -13.99
C PRO A 513 1.81 23.98 -13.71
N GLU A 514 3.06 24.12 -14.15
CA GLU A 514 4.06 23.04 -14.11
C GLU A 514 4.38 22.49 -12.70
N TYR A 515 4.10 23.25 -11.64
CA TYR A 515 4.24 22.79 -10.25
C TYR A 515 3.14 21.81 -9.79
N TRP A 516 2.04 21.69 -10.55
CA TRP A 516 0.80 21.06 -10.06
C TRP A 516 0.98 19.58 -9.66
N ASP A 517 1.64 18.77 -10.49
CA ASP A 517 1.91 17.36 -10.16
C ASP A 517 2.85 17.23 -8.95
N PHE A 518 3.81 18.15 -8.77
CA PHE A 518 4.73 18.14 -7.63
C PHE A 518 4.00 18.39 -6.31
N THR A 519 3.19 19.45 -6.23
CA THR A 519 2.48 19.78 -4.99
C THR A 519 1.38 18.77 -4.68
N LYS A 520 0.69 18.25 -5.71
CA LYS A 520 -0.32 17.19 -5.56
C LYS A 520 0.28 15.88 -5.07
N ALA A 521 1.44 15.46 -5.59
CA ALA A 521 2.14 14.26 -5.12
C ALA A 521 2.53 14.33 -3.62
N LEU A 522 2.59 15.54 -3.05
CA LEU A 522 2.94 15.81 -1.64
C LEU A 522 1.75 16.21 -0.75
N TYR A 523 0.52 16.29 -1.28
CA TYR A 523 -0.69 16.68 -0.54
C TYR A 523 -0.92 15.85 0.74
N GLU A 524 -0.76 14.53 0.63
CA GLU A 524 -0.84 13.61 1.75
C GLU A 524 0.55 13.18 2.23
N GLY A 525 1.58 14.02 2.05
CA GLY A 525 2.97 13.70 2.38
C GLY A 525 3.19 13.25 3.84
N PHE A 526 2.31 13.67 4.77
CA PHE A 526 2.32 13.25 6.17
C PHE A 526 1.93 11.77 6.37
N ARG A 527 1.22 11.17 5.41
CA ARG A 527 0.85 9.74 5.44
C ARG A 527 1.98 8.83 4.97
N TRP A 528 3.00 9.40 4.32
CA TRP A 528 4.06 8.66 3.67
C TRP A 528 5.40 8.84 4.41
N PRO A 529 6.28 7.82 4.37
CA PRO A 529 7.61 7.96 4.93
C PRO A 529 8.39 9.10 4.26
N LYS A 530 9.30 9.74 5.00
CA LYS A 530 10.19 10.79 4.47
C LYS A 530 10.88 10.37 3.17
N ARG A 531 11.30 9.11 3.06
CA ARG A 531 11.90 8.50 1.86
C ARG A 531 11.04 8.67 0.61
N TYR A 532 9.71 8.54 0.71
CA TYR A 532 8.80 8.80 -0.41
C TYR A 532 8.73 10.30 -0.75
N ASN A 533 8.64 11.16 0.26
CA ASN A 533 8.60 12.61 0.04
C ASN A 533 9.89 13.11 -0.64
N ASP A 534 11.04 12.56 -0.24
CA ASP A 534 12.34 12.88 -0.84
C ASP A 534 12.47 12.28 -2.25
N PHE A 535 11.87 11.09 -2.49
CA PHE A 535 11.71 10.54 -3.84
C PHE A 535 10.96 11.52 -4.75
N VAL A 536 9.79 12.04 -4.34
CA VAL A 536 9.02 13.00 -5.15
C VAL A 536 9.86 14.25 -5.44
N LYS A 537 10.50 14.84 -4.43
CA LYS A 537 11.42 15.99 -4.65
C LYS A 537 12.53 15.66 -5.65
N SER A 538 13.12 14.46 -5.58
CA SER A 538 14.18 14.04 -6.50
C SER A 538 13.71 13.88 -7.95
N VAL A 539 12.46 13.46 -8.16
CA VAL A 539 11.86 13.36 -9.50
C VAL A 539 11.69 14.75 -10.09
N PHE A 540 11.24 15.72 -9.27
CA PHE A 540 10.91 17.07 -9.73
C PHE A 540 12.09 18.06 -9.77
N ALA A 541 13.23 17.74 -9.15
CA ALA A 541 14.37 18.65 -9.00
C ALA A 541 14.90 19.23 -10.33
N ASP A 542 14.89 18.45 -11.41
CA ASP A 542 15.41 18.87 -12.72
C ASP A 542 14.41 19.75 -13.51
N PHE A 543 13.16 19.87 -13.02
CA PHE A 543 12.08 20.55 -13.73
C PHE A 543 11.84 21.99 -13.24
N GLY A 544 12.24 22.30 -12.01
CA GLY A 544 12.06 23.60 -11.41
C GLY A 544 12.12 23.53 -9.89
N GLU A 545 12.26 24.70 -9.26
CA GLU A 545 12.22 24.80 -7.81
C GLU A 545 10.84 25.26 -7.36
N TYR A 546 10.11 24.36 -6.70
CA TYR A 546 8.68 24.53 -6.38
C TYR A 546 8.41 24.62 -4.86
N SER A 547 9.43 24.95 -4.07
CA SER A 547 9.31 24.99 -2.60
C SER A 547 8.34 26.05 -2.10
N ARG A 548 8.26 27.20 -2.79
CA ARG A 548 7.33 28.28 -2.45
C ARG A 548 5.90 27.90 -2.73
N GLU A 549 5.64 27.29 -3.88
CA GLU A 549 4.35 26.75 -4.29
C GLU A 549 3.88 25.72 -3.26
N LEU A 550 4.76 24.79 -2.88
CA LEU A 550 4.47 23.78 -1.85
C LEU A 550 4.18 24.41 -0.48
N GLU A 551 4.87 25.48 -0.09
CA GLU A 551 4.59 26.20 1.16
C GLU A 551 3.20 26.85 1.15
N VAL A 552 2.81 27.52 0.05
CA VAL A 552 1.45 28.04 -0.10
C VAL A 552 0.42 26.91 -0.04
N GLU A 553 0.69 25.79 -0.74
CA GLU A 553 -0.21 24.66 -0.75
C GLU A 553 -0.38 24.02 0.63
N ARG A 554 0.68 23.90 1.43
CA ARG A 554 0.59 23.41 2.83
C ARG A 554 -0.28 24.30 3.70
N ARG A 555 -0.09 25.62 3.62
CA ARG A 555 -0.95 26.59 4.33
C ARG A 555 -2.42 26.46 3.91
N SER A 556 -2.68 26.17 2.63
CA SER A 556 -4.03 25.93 2.10
C SER A 556 -4.63 24.66 2.73
N TRP A 557 -3.88 23.56 2.74
CA TRP A 557 -4.31 22.29 3.34
C TRP A 557 -4.62 22.41 4.83
N GLU A 558 -3.74 23.06 5.59
CA GLU A 558 -3.91 23.29 7.03
C GLU A 558 -5.15 24.13 7.35
N ALA A 559 -5.55 25.01 6.43
CA ALA A 559 -6.75 25.82 6.56
C ALA A 559 -8.05 25.09 6.14
N GLY A 560 -7.98 23.81 5.76
CA GLY A 560 -9.14 22.97 5.41
C GLY A 560 -9.51 22.96 3.94
N ASP A 561 -8.56 23.22 3.04
CA ASP A 561 -8.67 22.93 1.59
C ASP A 561 -8.33 21.45 1.27
N GLY A 562 -8.54 20.60 2.29
CA GLY A 562 -7.94 19.28 2.53
C GLY A 562 -8.94 18.12 2.46
#